data_AF-A0A7X8JLD8-F1
#
_entry.id   AF-A0A7X8JLD8-F1
#
_cell.length_a   1.000
_cell.length_b   1.000
_cell.length_c   1.000
_cell.angle_alpha   90.00
_cell.angle_beta   90.00
_cell.angle_gamma   90.00
#
_symmetry.space_group_name_H-M   'P 1'
#
loop_
_entity.id
_entity.type
_entity.pdbx_description
1 polymer ?
#
loop_
_entity_poly.entity_id
_entity_poly.type
_entity_poly.pdbx_seq_one_letter_code
_entity_poly.pdbx_strand_id
1 'polypeptide(L)' 'MKNTLAKCIDSLLQQDLAPESYEIILVNDGSTDGSENIAKQYEATYKHIKLIIRTNGGLSVARNTGLFHAKKLLRC' A
#
# COMPACT_ATOMS: atom_id res chain seq x y z
N MET A 1 1.43 -10.82 13.49
CA MET A 1 1.03 -10.48 12.10
C MET A 1 0.98 -8.97 11.84
N LYS A 2 0.43 -8.13 12.75
CA LYS A 2 0.43 -6.66 12.62
C LYS A 2 1.79 -5.99 12.34
N ASN A 3 2.86 -6.56 12.90
CA ASN A 3 4.20 -5.98 12.83
C ASN A 3 4.89 -6.16 11.46
N THR A 4 4.38 -7.01 10.57
CA THR A 4 5.04 -7.30 9.28
C THR A 4 4.69 -6.24 8.23
N LEU A 5 3.47 -5.71 8.24
CA LEU A 5 3.05 -4.68 7.28
C LEU A 5 3.81 -3.37 7.53
N ALA A 6 3.88 -2.90 8.78
CA ALA A 6 4.63 -1.70 9.13
C ALA A 6 6.11 -1.82 8.72
N LYS A 7 6.77 -2.93 9.09
CA LYS A 7 8.15 -3.21 8.69
C LYS A 7 8.35 -3.23 7.17
N CYS A 8 7.39 -3.77 6.42
CA CYS A 8 7.44 -3.79 4.96
C CYS A 8 7.38 -2.37 4.39
N ILE A 9 6.43 -1.55 4.87
CA ILE A 9 6.29 -0.15 4.41
C ILE A 9 7.52 0.66 4.81
N ASP A 10 8.03 0.50 6.03
CA ASP A 10 9.25 1.19 6.49
C ASP A 10 10.46 0.82 5.61
N SER A 11 10.60 -0.45 5.22
CA SER A 11 11.66 -0.89 4.31
C SER A 11 11.56 -0.27 2.91
N LEU A 12 10.33 -0.02 2.42
CA LEU A 12 10.09 0.65 1.14
C LEU A 12 10.35 2.16 1.23
N LEU A 13 10.11 2.76 2.40
CA LEU A 13 10.37 4.19 2.66
C LEU A 13 11.86 4.51 2.84
N GLN A 14 12.66 3.54 3.29
CA GLN A 14 14.11 3.67 3.50
C GLN A 14 14.96 3.50 2.23
N GLN A 15 14.35 3.59 1.04
CA GLN A 15 15.09 3.57 -0.23
C GLN A 15 15.71 4.93 -0.52
N ASP A 16 16.85 4.96 -1.23
CA ASP A 16 17.50 6.18 -1.73
C ASP A 16 16.75 6.79 -2.94
N LEU A 17 15.43 6.85 -2.87
CA LEU A 17 14.54 7.39 -3.88
C LEU A 17 13.80 8.60 -3.34
N ALA A 18 13.74 9.67 -4.12
CA ALA A 18 12.92 10.82 -3.77
C ALA A 18 11.44 10.40 -3.67
N PRO A 19 10.68 10.82 -2.63
CA PRO A 19 9.26 10.48 -2.47
C PRO A 19 8.38 10.82 -3.69
N GLU A 20 8.78 11.80 -4.48
CA GLU A 20 8.11 12.22 -5.71
C GLU A 20 8.37 11.27 -6.89
N SER A 21 9.32 10.35 -6.78
CA SER A 21 9.69 9.40 -7.84
C SER A 21 8.88 8.11 -7.82
N TYR A 22 8.27 7.75 -6.69
CA TYR A 22 7.50 6.51 -6.54
C TYR A 22 6.16 6.77 -5.84
N GLU A 23 5.31 5.75 -5.83
CA GLU A 23 4.08 5.72 -5.03
C GLU A 23 3.91 4.31 -4.47
N ILE A 24 3.31 4.21 -3.28
CA ILE A 24 3.01 2.94 -2.62
C ILE A 24 1.49 2.80 -2.58
N ILE A 25 0.97 1.78 -3.23
CA ILE A 25 -0.48 1.50 -3.24
C ILE A 25 -0.72 0.27 -2.37
N LEU A 26 -1.32 0.49 -1.21
CA LEU A 26 -1.75 -0.55 -0.29
C LEU A 26 -3.17 -0.97 -0.67
N VAL A 27 -3.36 -2.24 -1.06
CA VAL A 27 -4.70 -2.76 -1.38
C VAL A 27 -5.15 -3.71 -0.26
N ASN A 28 -6.11 -3.27 0.54
CA ASN A 28 -6.75 -4.09 1.56
C ASN A 28 -8.00 -4.77 0.98
N ASP A 29 -7.95 -6.08 0.80
CA ASP A 29 -9.07 -6.90 0.30
C ASP A 29 -9.87 -7.51 1.46
N GLY A 30 -10.35 -6.67 2.39
CA GLY A 30 -11.23 -7.09 3.48
C GLY A 30 -10.54 -7.76 4.67
N SER A 31 -9.27 -7.45 4.95
CA SER A 31 -8.58 -8.02 6.12
C SER A 31 -9.23 -7.60 7.44
N THR A 32 -9.49 -8.56 8.32
CA THR A 32 -10.06 -8.34 9.66
C THR A 32 -9.01 -8.22 10.76
N ASP A 33 -7.72 -8.26 10.42
CA ASP A 33 -6.60 -8.37 11.37
C ASP A 33 -6.09 -7.03 11.93
N GLY A 34 -6.74 -5.92 11.57
CA GLY A 34 -6.37 -4.57 12.01
C GLY A 34 -5.19 -3.93 11.25
N SER A 35 -4.70 -4.58 10.19
CA SER A 35 -3.72 -4.01 9.25
C SER A 35 -4.21 -2.74 8.56
N GLU A 36 -5.54 -2.60 8.39
CA GLU A 36 -6.16 -1.39 7.84
C GLU A 36 -5.80 -0.13 8.63
N ASN A 37 -5.80 -0.20 9.96
CA ASN A 37 -5.49 0.97 10.79
C ASN A 37 -4.04 1.42 10.60
N ILE A 38 -3.11 0.46 10.47
CA ILE A 38 -1.71 0.75 10.18
C ILE A 38 -1.62 1.43 8.81
N ALA A 39 -2.24 0.85 7.78
CA ALA A 39 -2.22 1.41 6.44
C ALA A 39 -2.80 2.83 6.36
N LYS A 40 -3.89 3.11 7.10
CA LYS A 40 -4.47 4.46 7.24
C LYS A 40 -3.50 5.46 7.87
N GLN A 41 -2.73 5.04 8.87
CA GLN A 41 -1.73 5.91 9.49
C GLN A 41 -0.61 6.29 8.51
N TYR A 42 -0.14 5.33 7.71
CA TYR A 42 0.87 5.59 6.67
C TYR A 42 0.33 6.48 5.54
N GLU A 43 -0.89 6.23 5.05
CA GLU A 43 -1.54 7.10 4.05
C GLU A 43 -1.70 8.54 4.55
N ALA A 44 -2.10 8.73 5.82
CA ALA A 44 -2.24 10.07 6.40
C ALA A 44 -0.89 10.80 6.58
N THR A 45 0.20 10.05 6.77
CA THR A 45 1.53 10.59 7.03
C THR A 45 2.30 10.89 5.74
N TYR A 46 2.18 10.04 4.73
CA TYR A 46 2.99 10.09 3.50
C TYR A 46 2.11 10.30 2.27
N LYS A 47 2.26 11.47 1.62
CA LYS A 47 1.47 11.86 0.43
C LYS A 47 1.61 10.93 -0.78
N HIS A 48 2.67 10.13 -0.83
CA HIS A 48 2.94 9.18 -1.92
C HIS A 48 2.48 7.76 -1.56
N ILE A 49 1.80 7.57 -0.42
CA ILE A 49 1.16 6.31 -0.03
C ILE A 49 -0.34 6.46 -0.21
N LYS A 50 -0.99 5.46 -0.81
CA LYS A 50 -2.44 5.42 -1.00
C LYS A 50 -3.00 4.08 -0.56
N LEU A 51 -4.06 4.11 0.24
CA LEU A 51 -4.80 2.92 0.67
C LEU A 51 -6.06 2.76 -0.17
N ILE A 52 -6.27 1.54 -0.67
CA ILE A 52 -7.47 1.14 -1.38
C ILE A 52 -8.11 -0.01 -0.62
N ILE A 53 -9.27 0.25 -0.03
CA ILE A 53 -10.04 -0.75 0.71
C ILE A 53 -11.10 -1.31 -0.23
N ARG A 54 -11.13 -2.63 -0.35
CA ARG A 54 -12.11 -3.38 -1.15
C ARG A 54 -12.72 -4.50 -0.31
N THR A 55 -13.95 -4.84 -0.64
CA THR A 55 -14.67 -5.98 -0.08
C THR A 55 -14.44 -7.20 -0.97
N ASN A 56 -13.63 -8.15 -0.47
CA ASN A 56 -13.37 -9.51 -0.96
C ASN A 56 -13.54 -9.75 -2.48
N GLY A 57 -12.43 -9.71 -3.22
CA GLY A 57 -12.33 -10.12 -4.62
C GLY A 57 -11.23 -11.14 -4.91
N GLY A 58 -10.41 -11.50 -3.92
CA GLY A 58 -9.26 -12.39 -4.06
C GLY A 58 -7.98 -11.67 -4.53
N LEU A 59 -6.84 -12.31 -4.32
CA LEU A 59 -5.49 -11.76 -4.56
C LEU A 59 -5.28 -11.21 -5.98
N SER A 60 -5.80 -11.89 -7.00
CA SER A 60 -5.66 -11.45 -8.40
C SER A 60 -6.36 -10.12 -8.66
N VAL A 61 -7.52 -9.92 -8.03
CA VAL A 61 -8.28 -8.68 -8.16
C VAL A 61 -7.60 -7.55 -7.38
N ALA A 62 -7.04 -7.83 -6.21
CA ALA A 62 -6.25 -6.86 -5.45
C ALA A 62 -5.05 -6.32 -6.26
N ARG A 63 -4.28 -7.20 -6.92
CA ARG A 63 -3.16 -6.79 -7.78
C ARG A 63 -3.60 -5.94 -8.97
N ASN A 64 -4.67 -6.36 -9.66
CA ASN A 64 -5.21 -5.61 -10.79
C ASN A 64 -5.74 -4.23 -10.36
N THR A 65 -6.26 -4.13 -9.14
CA THR A 65 -6.67 -2.85 -8.54
C THR A 65 -5.47 -1.92 -8.36
N GLY A 66 -4.41 -2.43 -7.74
CA GLY A 66 -3.17 -1.68 -7.58
C GLY A 66 -2.64 -1.20 -8.92
N LEU A 67 -2.60 -2.08 -9.92
CA LEU A 67 -2.15 -1.78 -11.27
C LEU A 67 -2.99 -0.70 -11.97
N PHE A 68 -4.31 -0.75 -11.82
CA PHE A 68 -5.21 0.23 -12.41
C PHE A 68 -5.06 1.62 -11.79
N HIS A 69 -4.74 1.68 -10.50
CA HIS A 69 -4.59 2.94 -9.78
C HIS A 69 -3.17 3.50 -9.79
N ALA A 70 -2.17 2.71 -10.19
CA ALA A 70 -0.79 3.15 -10.37
C ALA A 70 -0.70 4.18 -11.52
N LYS A 71 -0.25 5.38 -11.18
CA LYS A 71 -0.03 6.51 -12.09
C LYS A 71 1.43 6.68 -12.46
N LYS A 72 2.37 6.16 -11.67
CA LYS A 72 3.81 6.25 -11.92
C LYS A 72 4.34 5.03 -12.68
N LEU A 73 5.46 5.25 -13.39
CA LEU A 73 5.98 4.35 -14.42
C LEU A 73 6.54 3.03 -13.85
N LEU A 74 6.98 3.02 -12.58
CA LEU A 74 7.57 1.84 -11.94
C LEU A 74 6.51 1.00 -11.21
N ARG A 75 6.51 -0.31 -11.48
CA ARG A 75 5.53 -1.28 -10.95
C ARG A 75 6.28 -2.43 -10.29
N CYS A 76 6.13 -2.61 -8.99
CA CYS A 76 6.72 -3.70 -8.20
C CYS A 76 5.66 -4.34 -7.31
#